data_AF-A0A8J8NKN1-F1
#
_entry.id   AF-A0A8J8NKN1-F1
#
_cell.length_a   1.000
_cell.length_b   1.000
_cell.length_c   1.000
_cell.angle_alpha   90.00
_cell.angle_beta   90.00
_cell.angle_gamma   90.00
#
_symmetry.space_group_name_H-M   'P 1'
#
loop_
_entity.id
_entity.type
_entity.pdbx_description
1 polymer ?
#
loop_
_entity_poly.entity_id
_entity_poly.type
_entity_poly.pdbx_seq_one_letter_code
_entity_poly.pdbx_strand_id
1 'polypeptide(L)'
;MFKLGFILSLIGCAIIKATFITTCHNNQECGSVCPQAADWDAAAFSEGLFGTSCQCQPGASLVQRCSKDGIDVYVCSDYQPPRCKVPCNQQMCITANTGRSTTVRVVSACPKHHPQNTRDCCAYGGSYCTCIKQDTVDINITPYKNLGLIDAYGRETNGWATKITVGPCGKQNTGIDIFSQEAKVYLSQNHPELCEATLQEDTYSLPESYFLQ
;
A
#
# COMPACT_ATOMS: atom_id res chain seq x y z
N MET A 1 33.42 -33.53 21.78
CA MET A 1 33.04 -32.10 21.97
C MET A 1 32.46 -31.58 20.66
N PHE A 2 31.13 -31.63 20.51
CA PHE A 2 30.45 -31.12 19.32
C PHE A 2 30.18 -29.62 19.51
N LYS A 3 30.80 -28.78 18.67
CA LYS A 3 30.45 -27.35 18.57
C LYS A 3 29.17 -27.24 17.74
N LEU A 4 28.07 -26.94 18.41
CA LEU A 4 26.80 -26.59 17.78
C LEU A 4 26.97 -25.18 17.18
N GLY A 5 27.11 -25.10 15.86
CA GLY A 5 27.12 -23.83 15.13
C GLY A 5 25.70 -23.28 15.06
N PHE A 6 25.43 -22.22 15.84
CA PHE A 6 24.24 -21.40 15.68
C PHE A 6 24.35 -20.65 14.35
N ILE A 7 23.62 -21.11 13.33
CA ILE A 7 23.40 -20.34 12.11
C ILE A 7 22.35 -19.28 12.46
N LEU A 8 22.79 -18.08 12.81
CA LEU A 8 21.92 -16.91 12.78
C LEU A 8 21.54 -16.66 11.32
N SER A 9 20.35 -17.14 10.93
CA SER A 9 19.69 -16.65 9.72
C SER A 9 19.37 -15.18 9.96
N LEU A 10 20.19 -14.30 9.40
CA LEU A 10 19.91 -12.87 9.32
C LEU A 10 18.69 -12.72 8.42
N ILE A 11 17.51 -12.64 9.04
CA ILE A 11 16.28 -12.19 8.40
C ILE A 11 16.52 -10.71 8.04
N GLY A 12 17.06 -10.49 6.85
CA GLY A 12 17.23 -9.18 6.24
C GLY A 12 15.85 -8.58 6.00
N CYS A 13 15.35 -7.86 6.98
CA CYS A 13 14.18 -7.02 6.80
C CYS A 13 14.54 -5.95 5.76
N ALA A 14 14.03 -6.11 4.54
CA ALA A 14 14.22 -5.18 3.43
C ALA A 14 14.04 -3.72 3.88
N ILE A 15 14.89 -2.84 3.35
CA ILE A 15 14.78 -1.39 3.52
C ILE A 15 13.39 -1.00 3.02
N ILE A 16 12.54 -0.59 3.94
CA ILE A 16 11.14 -0.30 3.67
C ILE A 16 11.09 1.03 2.93
N LYS A 17 10.60 0.99 1.69
CA LYS A 17 10.32 2.19 0.89
C LYS A 17 9.18 2.96 1.55
N ALA A 18 9.26 4.29 1.58
CA ALA A 18 8.17 5.12 2.06
C ALA A 18 6.88 4.82 1.29
N THR A 19 5.76 4.63 1.98
CA THR A 19 4.45 4.38 1.34
C THR A 19 3.92 5.70 0.79
N PHE A 20 3.68 5.76 -0.52
CA PHE A 20 3.13 6.96 -1.16
C PHE A 20 1.69 7.18 -0.74
N ILE A 21 1.29 8.44 -0.54
CA ILE A 21 -0.08 8.81 -0.14
C ILE A 21 -0.72 9.58 -1.28
N THR A 22 -1.83 9.04 -1.74
CA THR A 22 -2.71 9.58 -2.78
C THR A 22 -4.09 9.83 -2.23
N THR A 23 -4.84 10.71 -2.88
CA THR A 23 -6.22 10.98 -2.53
C THR A 23 -7.15 10.30 -3.51
N CYS A 24 -8.14 9.59 -2.98
CA CYS A 24 -9.36 9.31 -3.69
C CYS A 24 -10.37 10.36 -3.21
N HIS A 25 -10.80 11.27 -4.07
CA HIS A 25 -11.53 12.48 -3.68
C HIS A 25 -12.88 12.17 -3.02
N ASN A 26 -13.37 10.94 -3.19
CA ASN A 26 -14.58 10.42 -2.60
C ASN A 26 -14.52 8.88 -2.48
N ASN A 27 -15.50 8.29 -1.78
CA ASN A 27 -15.59 6.84 -1.58
C ASN A 27 -15.79 6.03 -2.86
N GLN A 28 -16.35 6.62 -3.92
CA GLN A 28 -16.52 5.92 -5.20
C GLN A 28 -15.17 5.74 -5.88
N GLU A 29 -14.29 6.74 -5.80
CA GLU A 29 -12.92 6.69 -6.31
C GLU A 29 -12.02 5.75 -5.52
N CYS A 30 -12.19 5.68 -4.19
CA CYS A 30 -11.44 4.71 -3.37
C CYS A 30 -11.84 3.27 -3.69
N GLY A 31 -13.00 3.08 -4.33
CA GLY A 31 -13.68 1.80 -4.43
C GLY A 31 -14.14 1.30 -3.06
N SER A 32 -14.88 0.18 -3.07
CA SER A 32 -15.20 -0.51 -1.83
C SER A 32 -15.21 -2.02 -2.08
N VAL A 33 -14.19 -2.69 -1.53
CA VAL A 33 -14.17 -4.16 -1.42
C VAL A 33 -15.01 -4.60 -0.23
N CYS A 34 -15.11 -3.77 0.80
CA CYS A 34 -15.80 -4.07 2.04
C CYS A 34 -17.31 -3.73 1.96
N PRO A 35 -18.22 -4.65 2.33
CA PRO A 35 -19.66 -4.50 2.08
C PRO A 35 -20.40 -3.36 2.84
N GLN A 36 -19.70 -2.44 3.52
CA GLN A 36 -20.30 -1.37 4.34
C GLN A 36 -19.59 -0.01 4.31
N ALA A 37 -18.69 0.27 3.35
CA ALA A 37 -17.85 1.45 3.44
C ALA A 37 -18.51 2.74 2.88
N ALA A 38 -19.33 3.39 3.70
CA ALA A 38 -19.74 4.78 3.48
C ALA A 38 -18.94 5.76 4.37
N ASP A 39 -17.72 5.42 4.76
CA ASP A 39 -16.97 6.21 5.73
C ASP A 39 -16.05 7.26 5.09
N TRP A 40 -16.02 8.45 5.67
CA TRP A 40 -15.15 9.56 5.26
C TRP A 40 -13.67 9.33 5.62
N ASP A 41 -13.36 8.26 6.36
CA ASP A 41 -12.01 7.85 6.79
C ASP A 41 -11.44 6.70 5.93
N ALA A 42 -12.03 6.43 4.76
CA ALA A 42 -11.65 5.34 3.87
C ALA A 42 -10.18 5.37 3.41
N ALA A 43 -9.59 4.17 3.36
CA ALA A 43 -8.29 3.89 2.76
C ALA A 43 -8.33 2.62 1.90
N ALA A 44 -7.58 2.65 0.80
CA ALA A 44 -7.30 1.55 -0.09
C ALA A 44 -5.78 1.37 -0.18
N PHE A 45 -5.27 0.27 0.38
CA PHE A 45 -3.85 -0.04 0.32
C PHE A 45 -3.53 -0.81 -0.95
N SER A 46 -2.35 -0.55 -1.52
CA SER A 46 -1.86 -1.31 -2.67
C SER A 46 -1.69 -2.80 -2.33
N GLU A 47 -1.83 -3.65 -3.35
CA GLU A 47 -1.59 -5.08 -3.22
C GLU A 47 -0.17 -5.36 -2.68
N GLY A 48 -0.06 -6.20 -1.65
CA GLY A 48 1.18 -6.42 -0.91
C GLY A 48 1.31 -5.58 0.36
N LEU A 49 0.39 -4.63 0.62
CA LEU A 49 0.39 -3.86 1.86
C LEU A 49 -0.74 -4.27 2.78
N PHE A 50 -0.39 -4.52 4.05
CA PHE A 50 -1.32 -4.69 5.17
C PHE A 50 -2.42 -5.71 4.84
N GLY A 51 -1.99 -6.87 4.34
CA GLY A 51 -2.81 -8.02 3.92
C GLY A 51 -3.86 -7.72 2.87
N THR A 52 -3.66 -6.63 2.14
CA THR A 52 -4.27 -6.44 0.84
C THR A 52 -3.63 -7.45 -0.12
N SER A 53 -4.44 -8.39 -0.56
CA SER A 53 -4.07 -9.37 -1.59
C SER A 53 -5.10 -9.32 -2.69
N CYS A 54 -4.68 -9.36 -3.95
CA CYS A 54 -5.57 -9.33 -5.09
C CYS A 54 -5.20 -10.47 -6.05
N GLN A 55 -6.20 -11.12 -6.62
CA GLN A 55 -6.00 -12.22 -7.56
C GLN A 55 -6.94 -12.07 -8.75
N CYS A 56 -6.49 -12.50 -9.92
CA CYS A 56 -7.37 -12.59 -11.09
C CYS A 56 -8.53 -13.55 -10.82
N GLN A 57 -9.58 -13.46 -11.64
CA GLN A 57 -10.69 -14.41 -11.53
C GLN A 57 -10.18 -15.85 -11.72
N PRO A 58 -10.88 -16.86 -11.15
CA PRO A 58 -10.50 -18.26 -11.33
C PRO A 58 -10.33 -18.62 -12.82
N GLY A 59 -9.17 -19.13 -13.19
CA GLY A 59 -8.83 -19.52 -14.57
C GLY A 59 -8.24 -18.40 -15.43
N ALA A 60 -8.21 -17.15 -14.96
CA ALA A 60 -7.52 -16.06 -15.63
C ALA A 60 -6.05 -15.99 -15.19
N SER A 61 -5.14 -15.88 -16.17
CA SER A 61 -3.72 -15.60 -15.94
C SER A 61 -3.39 -14.12 -16.13
N LEU A 62 -2.22 -13.68 -15.66
CA LEU A 62 -1.68 -12.37 -15.99
C LEU A 62 -1.17 -12.35 -17.43
N VAL A 63 -1.42 -11.24 -18.12
CA VAL A 63 -0.89 -10.96 -19.45
C VAL A 63 -0.25 -9.58 -19.46
N GLN A 64 0.94 -9.48 -20.04
CA GLN A 64 1.64 -8.21 -20.21
C GLN A 64 0.86 -7.33 -21.19
N ARG A 65 0.61 -6.08 -20.81
CA ARG A 65 -0.09 -5.09 -21.64
C ARG A 65 0.81 -4.08 -22.29
N CYS A 66 1.81 -3.60 -21.57
CA CYS A 66 2.80 -2.68 -22.09
C CYS A 66 4.05 -2.71 -21.20
N SER A 67 5.10 -2.04 -21.66
CA SER A 67 6.21 -1.62 -20.82
C SER A 67 6.18 -0.10 -20.73
N LYS A 68 6.17 0.46 -19.53
CA LYS A 68 6.04 1.92 -19.30
C LYS A 68 6.91 2.36 -18.12
N ASP A 69 7.72 3.39 -18.33
CA ASP A 69 8.69 3.92 -17.37
C ASP A 69 9.54 2.83 -16.70
N GLY A 70 10.02 1.88 -17.51
CA GLY A 70 10.92 0.82 -17.04
C GLY A 70 10.25 -0.33 -16.28
N ILE A 71 8.91 -0.37 -16.19
CA ILE A 71 8.20 -1.54 -15.66
C ILE A 71 7.35 -2.22 -16.71
N ASP A 72 7.15 -3.52 -16.56
CA ASP A 72 6.15 -4.27 -17.30
C ASP A 72 4.80 -4.18 -16.57
N VAL A 73 3.79 -3.75 -17.30
CA VAL A 73 2.43 -3.56 -16.78
C VAL A 73 1.60 -4.77 -17.19
N TYR A 74 1.01 -5.45 -16.22
CA TYR A 74 0.21 -6.65 -16.43
C TYR A 74 -1.27 -6.39 -16.10
N VAL A 75 -2.16 -7.15 -16.74
CA VAL A 75 -3.60 -7.20 -16.46
C VAL A 75 -4.05 -8.66 -16.42
N CYS A 76 -5.17 -8.94 -15.76
CA CYS A 76 -5.82 -10.24 -15.90
C CYS A 76 -6.30 -10.46 -17.35
N SER A 77 -6.04 -11.65 -17.89
CA SER A 77 -6.37 -12.05 -19.27
C SER A 77 -7.84 -11.97 -19.63
N ASP A 78 -8.72 -12.04 -18.64
CA ASP A 78 -10.17 -11.92 -18.76
C ASP A 78 -10.69 -10.47 -18.72
N TYR A 79 -9.79 -9.49 -18.53
CA TYR A 79 -10.10 -8.07 -18.39
C TYR A 79 -11.08 -7.73 -17.26
N GLN A 80 -11.24 -8.62 -16.28
CA GLN A 80 -12.05 -8.33 -15.11
C GLN A 80 -11.19 -7.70 -14.00
N PRO A 81 -11.77 -6.83 -13.16
CA PRO A 81 -11.12 -6.41 -11.92
C PRO A 81 -10.67 -7.62 -11.09
N PRO A 82 -9.46 -7.60 -10.51
CA PRO A 82 -9.01 -8.62 -9.57
C PRO A 82 -9.96 -8.72 -8.37
N ARG A 83 -10.13 -9.93 -7.83
CA ARG A 83 -10.77 -10.13 -6.53
C ARG A 83 -9.77 -9.82 -5.44
N CYS A 84 -10.05 -8.81 -4.64
CA CYS A 84 -9.18 -8.42 -3.53
C CYS A 84 -9.74 -8.90 -2.20
N LYS A 85 -8.85 -9.34 -1.32
CA LYS A 85 -9.09 -9.56 0.11
C LYS A 85 -8.31 -8.50 0.87
N VAL A 86 -9.00 -7.79 1.76
CA VAL A 86 -8.43 -6.75 2.62
C VAL A 86 -8.95 -6.92 4.04
N PRO A 87 -8.22 -6.46 5.07
CA PRO A 87 -8.68 -6.48 6.45
C PRO A 87 -9.78 -5.41 6.66
N CYS A 88 -10.99 -5.71 6.22
CA CYS A 88 -12.11 -4.76 6.23
C CYS A 88 -12.33 -4.13 7.62
N ASN A 89 -12.51 -2.82 7.63
CA ASN A 89 -12.73 -1.98 8.81
C ASN A 89 -11.54 -1.88 9.78
N GLN A 90 -10.38 -2.44 9.44
CA GLN A 90 -9.17 -2.26 10.23
C GLN A 90 -8.79 -0.78 10.27
N GLN A 91 -8.65 -0.24 11.48
CA GLN A 91 -8.16 1.11 11.67
C GLN A 91 -6.64 1.14 11.58
N MET A 92 -6.11 2.14 10.88
CA MET A 92 -4.69 2.39 10.73
C MET A 92 -4.41 3.87 11.03
N CYS A 93 -3.36 4.17 11.79
CA CYS A 93 -2.90 5.52 12.02
C CYS A 93 -1.70 5.77 11.10
N ILE A 94 -1.86 6.74 10.20
CA ILE A 94 -0.86 7.14 9.21
C ILE A 94 -0.26 8.45 9.69
N THR A 95 1.07 8.53 9.75
CA THR A 95 1.83 9.77 9.91
C THR A 95 2.48 10.14 8.58
N ALA A 96 2.21 11.35 8.08
CA ALA A 96 2.80 11.85 6.85
C ALA A 96 4.14 12.57 7.09
N ASN A 97 4.87 12.83 6.02
CA ASN A 97 6.08 13.66 6.00
C ASN A 97 5.86 15.11 6.46
N THR A 98 4.61 15.58 6.54
CA THR A 98 4.23 16.86 7.18
C THR A 98 4.31 16.81 8.72
N GLY A 99 4.54 15.63 9.30
CA GLY A 99 4.49 15.37 10.75
C GLY A 99 3.07 15.18 11.30
N ARG A 100 2.03 15.38 10.48
CA ARG A 100 0.63 15.19 10.90
C ARG A 100 0.24 13.72 10.80
N SER A 101 -0.68 13.32 11.67
CA SER A 101 -1.20 11.96 11.69
C SER A 101 -2.72 11.94 11.56
N THR A 102 -3.26 10.90 10.92
CA THR A 102 -4.70 10.70 10.81
C THR A 102 -5.05 9.21 10.91
N THR A 103 -6.25 8.93 11.42
CA THR A 103 -6.80 7.57 11.43
C THR A 103 -7.56 7.35 10.14
N VAL A 104 -7.27 6.23 9.50
CA VAL A 104 -8.01 5.75 8.34
C VAL A 104 -8.56 4.35 8.62
N ARG A 105 -9.49 3.93 7.77
CA ARG A 105 -10.13 2.62 7.81
C ARG A 105 -9.92 1.91 6.49
N VAL A 106 -9.41 0.68 6.54
CA VAL A 106 -9.26 -0.16 5.35
C VAL A 106 -10.65 -0.53 4.83
N VAL A 107 -10.99 -0.08 3.63
CA VAL A 107 -12.30 -0.34 3.01
C VAL A 107 -12.22 -0.89 1.59
N SER A 108 -11.04 -0.81 0.99
CA SER A 108 -10.80 -1.17 -0.41
C SER A 108 -9.35 -1.55 -0.62
N ALA A 109 -8.98 -1.81 -1.87
CA ALA A 109 -7.65 -2.13 -2.33
C ALA A 109 -7.27 -1.26 -3.53
N CYS A 110 -5.97 -1.09 -3.74
CA CYS A 110 -5.37 -0.49 -4.94
C CYS A 110 -4.66 -1.62 -5.73
N PRO A 111 -5.40 -2.42 -6.52
CA PRO A 111 -4.86 -3.60 -7.20
C PRO A 111 -3.84 -3.25 -8.30
N LYS A 112 -2.74 -4.02 -8.37
CA LYS A 112 -1.69 -3.88 -9.39
C LYS A 112 -2.19 -4.21 -10.80
N HIS A 113 -3.18 -5.09 -10.91
CA HIS A 113 -3.65 -5.66 -12.19
C HIS A 113 -5.05 -5.22 -12.60
N HIS A 114 -5.54 -4.10 -12.04
CA HIS A 114 -6.85 -3.56 -12.39
C HIS A 114 -6.87 -3.03 -13.84
N PRO A 115 -7.84 -3.42 -14.70
CA PRO A 115 -7.85 -3.01 -16.11
C PRO A 115 -7.78 -1.50 -16.34
N GLN A 116 -8.45 -0.71 -15.49
CA GLN A 116 -8.38 0.75 -15.52
C GLN A 116 -6.96 1.25 -15.22
N ASN A 117 -6.37 0.82 -14.10
CA ASN A 117 -5.03 1.24 -13.68
C ASN A 117 -4.00 0.86 -14.73
N THR A 118 -4.08 -0.37 -15.28
CA THR A 118 -3.22 -0.83 -16.36
C THR A 118 -3.34 0.06 -17.59
N ARG A 119 -4.58 0.36 -18.03
CA ARG A 119 -4.81 1.19 -19.20
C ARG A 119 -4.27 2.61 -19.01
N ASP A 120 -4.59 3.23 -17.88
CA ASP A 120 -4.19 4.61 -17.59
C ASP A 120 -2.67 4.71 -17.42
N CYS A 121 -2.05 3.72 -16.77
CA CYS A 121 -0.60 3.62 -16.70
C CYS A 121 0.03 3.47 -18.09
N CYS A 122 -0.46 2.57 -18.95
CA CYS A 122 0.08 2.38 -20.29
C CYS A 122 -0.07 3.65 -21.16
N ALA A 123 -1.20 4.34 -21.05
CA ALA A 123 -1.46 5.57 -21.79
C ALA A 123 -0.55 6.71 -21.32
N TYR A 124 -0.51 6.98 -20.02
CA TYR A 124 0.03 8.24 -19.49
C TYR A 124 1.35 8.08 -18.74
N GLY A 125 1.61 6.95 -18.10
CA GLY A 125 2.81 6.75 -17.27
C GLY A 125 2.76 7.56 -15.97
N GLY A 126 3.91 7.73 -15.32
CA GLY A 126 4.06 8.59 -14.15
C GLY A 126 3.09 8.25 -13.01
N SER A 127 2.36 9.25 -12.52
CA SER A 127 1.40 9.10 -11.40
C SER A 127 0.17 8.24 -11.74
N TYR A 128 -0.10 7.95 -13.01
CA TYR A 128 -1.18 7.02 -13.39
C TYR A 128 -0.80 5.55 -13.16
N CYS A 129 0.47 5.28 -12.88
CA CYS A 129 0.98 3.95 -12.56
C CYS A 129 1.10 3.70 -11.05
N THR A 130 0.56 4.57 -10.21
CA THR A 130 0.83 4.58 -8.77
C THR A 130 0.49 3.24 -8.10
N CYS A 131 -0.70 2.68 -8.34
CA CYS A 131 -1.08 1.35 -7.85
C CYS A 131 -0.24 0.19 -8.40
N ILE A 132 0.49 0.39 -9.48
CA ILE A 132 1.25 -0.66 -10.18
C ILE A 132 2.72 -0.64 -9.76
N LYS A 133 3.30 0.55 -9.59
CA LYS A 133 4.75 0.76 -9.43
C LYS A 133 5.23 0.83 -8.00
N GLN A 134 4.39 1.28 -7.09
CA GLN A 134 4.87 1.65 -5.76
C GLN A 134 3.83 1.35 -4.68
N ASP A 135 4.36 1.01 -3.52
CA ASP A 135 3.61 0.86 -2.29
C ASP A 135 2.86 2.17 -2.01
N THR A 136 1.54 2.11 -2.16
CA THR A 136 0.65 3.26 -2.07
C THR A 136 -0.48 3.00 -1.10
N VAL A 137 -0.94 4.08 -0.47
CA VAL A 137 -2.25 4.14 0.18
C VAL A 137 -3.07 5.29 -0.44
N ASP A 138 -4.15 4.92 -1.12
CA ASP A 138 -5.18 5.88 -1.54
C ASP A 138 -6.08 6.14 -0.32
N ILE A 139 -6.25 7.38 0.09
CA ILE A 139 -7.10 7.75 1.22
C ILE A 139 -8.13 8.79 0.81
N ASN A 140 -9.28 8.81 1.49
CA ASN A 140 -10.31 9.79 1.22
C ASN A 140 -9.82 11.23 1.50
N ILE A 141 -10.48 12.23 0.90
CA ILE A 141 -10.14 13.65 1.01
C ILE A 141 -10.07 14.16 2.46
N THR A 142 -10.90 13.64 3.36
CA THR A 142 -10.91 14.06 4.77
C THR A 142 -9.62 13.69 5.51
N PRO A 143 -9.21 12.41 5.57
CA PRO A 143 -7.91 12.05 6.15
C PRO A 143 -6.74 12.69 5.37
N TYR A 144 -6.84 12.82 4.04
CA TYR A 144 -5.81 13.52 3.25
C TYR A 144 -5.58 14.97 3.70
N LYS A 145 -6.66 15.72 3.93
CA LYS A 145 -6.62 17.07 4.53
C LYS A 145 -6.02 17.07 5.92
N ASN A 146 -6.39 16.10 6.76
CA ASN A 146 -5.87 16.00 8.13
C ASN A 146 -4.37 15.74 8.16
N LEU A 147 -3.83 15.05 7.15
CA LEU A 147 -2.39 14.88 6.96
C LEU A 147 -1.69 16.16 6.48
N GLY A 148 -2.42 17.23 6.18
CA GLY A 148 -1.82 18.48 5.68
C GLY A 148 -1.23 18.33 4.29
N LEU A 149 -1.77 17.40 3.48
CA LEU A 149 -1.39 17.19 2.09
C LEU A 149 -2.18 18.07 1.12
N ILE A 150 -2.82 19.12 1.65
CA ILE A 150 -3.43 20.20 0.88
C ILE A 150 -2.73 21.49 1.28
N ASP A 151 -2.21 22.21 0.28
CA ASP A 151 -1.51 23.46 0.50
C ASP A 151 -2.46 24.63 0.86
N ALA A 152 -1.89 25.79 1.16
CA ALA A 152 -2.65 26.99 1.54
C ALA A 152 -3.60 27.50 0.44
N TYR A 153 -3.45 27.04 -0.81
CA TYR A 153 -4.28 27.40 -1.95
C TYR A 153 -5.34 26.33 -2.27
N GLY A 154 -5.45 25.29 -1.45
CA GLY A 154 -6.38 24.19 -1.67
C GLY A 154 -5.90 23.19 -2.73
N ARG A 155 -4.62 23.21 -3.10
CA ARG A 155 -4.04 22.26 -4.07
C ARG A 155 -3.52 21.03 -3.36
N GLU A 156 -3.77 19.88 -3.95
CA GLU A 156 -3.28 18.60 -3.46
C GLU A 156 -1.77 18.48 -3.69
N THR A 157 -1.07 17.97 -2.68
CA THR A 157 0.38 17.76 -2.72
C THR A 157 0.69 16.31 -2.43
N ASN A 158 1.50 15.70 -3.27
CA ASN A 158 1.99 14.35 -3.06
C ASN A 158 2.61 14.17 -1.67
N GLY A 159 2.22 13.10 -0.97
CA GLY A 159 2.66 12.80 0.38
C GLY A 159 3.33 11.45 0.50
N TRP A 160 4.07 11.27 1.58
CA TRP A 160 4.66 9.99 1.95
C TRP A 160 4.33 9.68 3.40
N ALA A 161 3.96 8.43 3.69
CA ALA A 161 3.84 7.96 5.04
C ALA A 161 5.24 7.73 5.62
N THR A 162 5.54 8.43 6.71
CA THR A 162 6.76 8.23 7.50
C THR A 162 6.58 7.16 8.58
N LYS A 163 5.33 6.92 8.97
CA LYS A 163 4.95 5.86 9.90
C LYS A 163 3.52 5.42 9.64
N ILE A 164 3.28 4.13 9.74
CA ILE A 164 1.93 3.57 9.76
C ILE A 164 1.85 2.65 10.98
N THR A 165 0.72 2.62 11.66
CA THR A 165 0.49 1.76 12.82
C THR A 165 -0.89 1.15 12.76
N VAL A 166 -1.03 -0.08 13.25
CA VAL A 166 -2.34 -0.74 13.36
C VAL A 166 -3.08 -0.18 14.57
N GLY A 167 -4.20 0.51 14.34
CA GLY A 167 -5.02 1.17 15.37
C GLY A 167 -5.30 2.66 15.05
N PRO A 168 -6.19 3.32 15.83
CA PRO A 168 -6.46 4.76 15.68
C PRO A 168 -5.31 5.62 16.20
N CYS A 169 -5.23 6.90 15.83
CA CYS A 169 -4.25 7.84 16.38
C CYS A 169 -4.66 8.35 17.79
N GLY A 170 -3.69 8.77 18.62
CA GLY A 170 -3.92 9.57 19.83
C GLY A 170 -4.33 8.87 21.14
N LYS A 171 -4.68 7.57 21.15
CA LYS A 171 -4.69 6.76 22.39
C LYS A 171 -3.24 6.53 22.87
N GLN A 172 -2.99 6.39 24.17
CA GLN A 172 -1.62 6.35 24.72
C GLN A 172 -0.82 5.05 24.44
N ASN A 173 -1.15 4.27 23.40
CA ASN A 173 -0.53 2.98 23.03
C ASN A 173 -0.77 2.59 21.54
N THR A 174 -0.88 3.56 20.62
CA THR A 174 -1.81 3.48 19.47
C THR A 174 -1.56 2.55 18.30
N GLY A 175 -0.53 1.74 18.35
CA GLY A 175 -0.42 0.66 17.40
C GLY A 175 0.98 0.17 17.27
N ILE A 176 1.07 -1.04 16.74
CA ILE A 176 2.33 -1.64 16.44
C ILE A 176 2.82 -0.99 15.14
N ASP A 177 4.01 -0.38 15.20
CA ASP A 177 4.67 0.18 14.03
C ASP A 177 4.91 -0.96 13.07
N ILE A 178 4.14 -1.02 11.99
CA ILE A 178 4.14 -2.14 11.03
C ILE A 178 5.51 -2.39 10.38
N PHE A 179 6.43 -1.44 10.50
CA PHE A 179 7.80 -1.52 10.03
C PHE A 179 8.78 -2.10 11.07
N SER A 180 8.34 -2.24 12.32
CA SER A 180 9.11 -2.80 13.44
C SER A 180 9.19 -4.33 13.41
N GLN A 181 10.19 -4.90 14.09
CA GLN A 181 10.32 -6.36 14.23
C GLN A 181 9.18 -6.92 15.09
N GLU A 182 8.76 -6.17 16.09
CA GLU A 182 7.62 -6.47 16.95
C GLU A 182 6.34 -6.63 16.14
N ALA A 183 6.14 -5.80 15.11
CA ALA A 183 5.04 -5.95 14.17
C ALA A 183 5.08 -7.26 13.40
N LYS A 184 6.24 -7.61 12.84
CA LYS A 184 6.37 -8.84 12.05
C LYS A 184 6.00 -10.07 12.89
N VAL A 185 6.44 -10.09 14.15
CA VAL A 185 6.08 -11.15 15.10
C VAL A 185 4.59 -11.12 15.44
N TYR A 186 4.04 -9.96 15.82
CA TYR A 186 2.64 -9.86 16.22
C TYR A 186 1.69 -10.18 15.06
N LEU A 187 1.95 -9.62 13.88
CA LEU A 187 1.15 -9.81 12.67
C LEU A 187 1.24 -11.26 12.20
N SER A 188 2.42 -11.89 12.17
CA SER A 188 2.51 -13.31 11.76
C SER A 188 1.73 -14.25 12.69
N GLN A 189 1.58 -13.90 13.96
CA GLN A 189 0.85 -14.71 14.95
C GLN A 189 -0.66 -14.45 14.97
N ASN A 190 -1.07 -13.19 14.88
CA ASN A 190 -2.46 -12.78 15.14
C ASN A 190 -3.22 -12.38 13.87
N HIS A 191 -2.48 -11.99 12.83
CA HIS A 191 -3.00 -11.52 11.55
C HIS A 191 -2.10 -11.99 10.40
N PRO A 192 -1.88 -13.32 10.25
CA PRO A 192 -0.92 -13.86 9.29
C PRO A 192 -1.17 -13.40 7.85
N GLU A 193 -2.42 -13.08 7.49
CA GLU A 193 -2.80 -12.46 6.23
C GLU A 193 -2.11 -11.12 5.95
N LEU A 194 -1.71 -10.39 7.00
CA LEU A 194 -0.99 -9.12 6.89
C LEU A 194 0.54 -9.31 6.71
N CYS A 195 1.06 -10.50 7.01
CA CYS A 195 2.51 -10.79 7.02
C CYS A 195 3.04 -11.41 5.72
N GLU A 196 2.21 -12.13 4.95
CA GLU A 196 2.61 -12.65 3.63
C GLU A 196 2.97 -11.53 2.64
N ALA A 197 2.58 -10.29 2.96
CA ALA A 197 2.58 -9.15 2.06
C ALA A 197 3.90 -8.33 2.09
N THR A 198 4.67 -8.36 3.18
CA THR A 198 5.96 -7.63 3.29
C THR A 198 7.18 -8.40 2.79
N LEU A 199 6.99 -9.65 2.34
CA LEU A 199 8.05 -10.53 1.81
C LEU A 199 8.10 -10.56 0.28
N GLN A 200 7.59 -9.52 -0.40
CA GLN A 200 7.99 -9.29 -1.79
C GLN A 200 9.42 -8.74 -1.76
N GLU A 201 10.41 -9.64 -1.71
CA GLU A 201 11.80 -9.35 -2.03
C GLU A 201 11.89 -8.96 -3.52
N ASP A 202 11.47 -7.74 -3.82
CA ASP A 202 11.79 -7.12 -5.09
C ASP A 202 13.25 -6.67 -5.00
N THR A 203 14.14 -7.50 -5.55
CA THR A 203 15.48 -7.12 -5.98
C THR A 203 15.37 -6.04 -7.06
N TYR A 204 15.00 -4.82 -6.67
CA TYR A 204 15.13 -3.63 -7.50
C TYR A 204 16.17 -2.73 -6.83
N SER A 205 17.42 -2.88 -7.28
CA SER A 205 18.44 -1.86 -7.12
C SER A 205 17.89 -0.55 -7.67
N LEU A 206 17.68 0.44 -6.80
CA LEU A 206 17.39 1.81 -7.22
C LEU A 206 18.53 2.26 -8.14
N PRO A 207 18.25 2.79 -9.35
CA PRO A 207 19.30 3.43 -10.12
C PRO A 207 19.83 4.63 -9.34
N GLU A 208 21.16 4.74 -9.20
CA GLU A 208 21.89 5.81 -8.48
C GLU A 208 21.57 7.24 -8.99
N SER A 209 20.78 7.39 -10.06
CA SER A 209 20.45 8.67 -10.67
C SER A 209 19.49 9.56 -9.87
N TYR A 210 19.02 9.15 -8.69
CA TYR A 210 18.12 9.96 -7.85
C TYR A 210 18.80 10.70 -6.70
N PHE A 211 20.12 10.53 -6.49
CA PHE A 211 20.86 11.21 -5.40
C PHE A 211 21.65 12.45 -5.84
N LEU A 212 21.51 12.89 -7.09
CA LEU A 212 22.17 14.11 -7.58
C LEU A 212 21.22 14.94 -8.44
N GLN A 213 20.38 15.76 -7.80
CA GLN A 213 19.95 17.08 -8.27
C GLN A 213 19.75 18.01 -7.07
#